data_AF-A0A544TY79-F1
#
_entry.id   AF-A0A544TY79-F1
#
_cell.length_a   1.000
_cell.length_b   1.000
_cell.length_c   1.000
_cell.angle_alpha   90.00
_cell.angle_beta   90.00
_cell.angle_gamma   90.00
#
_symmetry.space_group_name_H-M   'P 1'
#
loop_
_entity.id
_entity.type
_entity.pdbx_description
1 polymer ?
#
loop_
_entity_poly.entity_id
_entity_poly.type
_entity_poly.pdbx_seq_one_letter_code
_entity_poly.pdbx_strand_id
1 'polypeptide(L)'
;MISNQETLNLSPYMAIYDIVVPKDNILRQINELVDFSFILEELKTKYCLDNGRNAIPPIRMFKYLLLKAIYDVSDVDLVERSKYDMSFKYFLDMAPEDPVIDSSSLTKFRRLRLQDVSLLDMLIGKTVEIALEKKII
;
A
#
# COMPACT_ATOMS: atom_id res chain seq x y z
N MET A 1 5.78 -4.42 15.51
CA MET A 1 5.04 -5.69 15.47
C MET A 1 4.29 -5.85 14.14
N ILE A 2 4.30 -7.02 13.50
CA ILE A 2 3.21 -7.41 12.57
C ILE A 2 2.03 -7.70 13.46
N SER A 3 1.14 -6.72 13.57
CA SER A 3 -0.17 -6.96 14.16
C SER A 3 -1.08 -7.33 12.99
N ASN A 4 -1.88 -8.40 13.11
CA ASN A 4 -2.97 -8.74 12.18
C ASN A 4 -4.03 -7.65 12.24
N GLN A 5 -3.66 -6.42 11.85
CA GLN A 5 -4.51 -5.24 11.86
C GLN A 5 -5.46 -5.33 10.68
N GLU A 6 -6.40 -6.26 10.75
CA GLU A 6 -7.73 -6.04 10.24
C GLU A 6 -8.44 -5.07 11.20
N THR A 7 -7.92 -3.86 11.33
CA THR A 7 -8.69 -2.80 11.97
C THR A 7 -9.75 -2.40 10.97
N LEU A 8 -10.98 -2.89 11.17
CA LEU A 8 -12.16 -2.40 10.45
C LEU A 8 -12.17 -0.88 10.57
N ASN A 9 -11.81 -0.19 9.48
CA ASN A 9 -11.69 1.25 9.48
C ASN A 9 -13.11 1.82 9.36
N LEU A 10 -13.80 1.96 10.50
CA LEU A 10 -15.19 2.40 10.61
C LEU A 10 -15.32 3.93 10.50
N SER A 11 -14.71 4.51 9.47
CA SER A 11 -14.85 5.94 9.21
C SER A 11 -16.24 6.26 8.65
N PRO A 12 -16.90 7.32 9.14
CA PRO A 12 -18.19 7.77 8.58
C PRO A 12 -18.06 8.31 7.15
N TYR A 13 -16.83 8.61 6.70
CA TYR A 13 -16.57 9.21 5.40
C TYR A 13 -16.25 8.19 4.30
N MET A 14 -16.18 6.89 4.62
CA MET A 14 -15.83 5.84 3.64
C MET A 14 -16.73 5.84 2.40
N ALA A 15 -18.02 6.16 2.56
CA ALA A 15 -18.97 6.24 1.46
C ALA A 15 -18.59 7.28 0.38
N ILE A 16 -17.74 8.25 0.71
CA ILE A 16 -17.25 9.24 -0.27
C ILE A 16 -16.44 8.55 -1.38
N TYR A 17 -15.71 7.48 -1.07
CA TYR A 17 -14.93 6.76 -2.09
C TYR A 17 -15.79 6.20 -3.21
N ASP A 18 -17.01 5.74 -2.92
CA ASP A 18 -17.93 5.26 -3.94
C ASP A 18 -18.41 6.36 -4.89
N ILE A 19 -18.33 7.61 -4.45
CA ILE A 19 -18.73 8.80 -5.24
C ILE A 19 -17.53 9.34 -6.03
N VAL A 20 -16.35 9.43 -5.40
CA VAL A 20 -15.20 10.15 -5.96
C VAL A 20 -14.16 9.26 -6.64
N VAL A 21 -14.18 7.94 -6.38
CA VAL A 21 -13.29 6.96 -7.02
C VAL A 21 -14.13 6.00 -7.86
N PRO A 22 -14.34 6.31 -9.16
CA PRO A 22 -15.13 5.46 -10.05
C PRO A 22 -14.64 4.01 -10.12
N LYS A 23 -15.54 3.08 -10.48
CA LYS A 23 -15.24 1.65 -10.58
C LYS A 23 -14.26 1.29 -11.71
N ASP A 24 -14.12 2.15 -12.71
CA ASP A 24 -13.15 2.08 -13.80
C ASP A 24 -11.78 2.68 -13.44
N ASN A 25 -11.61 3.22 -12.22
CA ASN A 25 -10.32 3.69 -11.76
C ASN A 25 -9.34 2.50 -11.59
N ILE A 26 -8.18 2.60 -12.23
CA ILE A 26 -7.15 1.54 -12.24
C ILE A 26 -6.73 1.14 -10.82
N LEU A 27 -6.47 2.11 -9.94
CA LEU A 27 -6.04 1.81 -8.56
C LEU A 27 -7.14 1.11 -7.77
N ARG A 28 -8.40 1.50 -7.99
CA ARG A 28 -9.56 0.82 -7.38
C ARG A 28 -9.67 -0.62 -7.85
N GLN A 29 -9.52 -0.86 -9.16
CA GLN A 29 -9.55 -2.20 -9.74
C GLN A 29 -8.40 -3.07 -9.20
N ILE A 30 -7.17 -2.55 -9.17
CA ILE A 30 -6.02 -3.25 -8.59
C ILE A 30 -6.29 -3.59 -7.13
N ASN A 31 -6.82 -2.67 -6.33
CA ASN A 31 -7.09 -2.90 -4.91
C ASN A 31 -8.15 -3.99 -4.67
N GLU A 32 -9.22 -4.01 -5.49
CA GLU A 32 -10.33 -4.96 -5.36
C GLU A 32 -9.96 -6.35 -5.90
N LEU A 33 -9.06 -6.42 -6.89
CA LEU A 33 -8.75 -7.65 -7.61
C LEU A 33 -7.44 -8.31 -7.17
N VAL A 34 -6.42 -7.55 -6.78
CA VAL A 34 -5.14 -8.13 -6.35
C VAL A 34 -5.20 -8.46 -4.88
N ASP A 35 -4.98 -9.74 -4.54
CA ASP A 35 -4.75 -10.15 -3.16
C ASP A 35 -3.29 -9.83 -2.78
N PHE A 36 -3.12 -8.91 -1.84
CA PHE A 36 -1.81 -8.47 -1.33
C PHE A 36 -1.32 -9.28 -0.12
N SER A 37 -2.05 -10.33 0.28
CA SER A 37 -1.69 -11.20 1.42
C SER A 37 -0.29 -11.81 1.28
N PHE A 38 0.16 -12.11 0.06
CA PHE A 38 1.49 -12.66 -0.21
C PHE A 38 2.63 -11.78 0.31
N ILE A 39 2.44 -10.45 0.36
CA ILE A 39 3.46 -9.52 0.87
C ILE A 39 3.69 -9.76 2.37
N LEU A 40 2.62 -10.06 3.11
CA LEU A 40 2.71 -10.33 4.53
C LEU A 40 3.54 -11.60 4.77
N GLU A 41 3.28 -12.65 4.00
CA GLU A 41 4.04 -13.92 4.06
C GLU A 41 5.53 -13.69 3.76
N GLU A 42 5.85 -12.97 2.69
CA GLU A 42 7.23 -12.69 2.28
C GLU A 42 7.98 -11.79 3.28
N LEU A 43 7.28 -10.85 3.92
CA LEU A 43 7.89 -9.93 4.89
C LEU A 43 7.81 -10.40 6.34
N LYS A 44 7.11 -11.52 6.63
CA LYS A 44 6.90 -12.04 7.98
C LYS A 44 8.19 -12.23 8.76
N THR A 45 9.22 -12.76 8.09
CA THR A 45 10.54 -13.01 8.67
C THR A 45 11.30 -11.74 9.04
N LYS A 46 10.97 -10.60 8.42
CA LYS A 46 11.65 -9.31 8.61
C LYS A 46 11.01 -8.43 9.67
N TYR A 47 9.90 -8.86 10.23
CA TYR A 47 9.15 -8.14 11.24
C TYR A 47 9.07 -8.95 12.53
N CYS A 48 9.07 -8.26 13.66
CA CYS A 48 8.82 -8.87 14.95
C CYS A 48 7.32 -9.15 15.12
N LEU A 49 6.96 -10.33 15.62
CA LEU A 49 5.58 -10.80 15.72
C LEU A 49 4.88 -10.34 17.01
N ASP A 50 5.63 -10.12 18.07
CA ASP A 50 5.10 -10.07 19.45
C ASP A 50 5.64 -8.89 20.28
N ASN A 51 6.62 -8.15 19.77
CA ASN A 51 7.28 -7.10 20.54
C ASN A 51 7.45 -5.77 19.79
N GLY A 52 7.45 -4.68 20.57
CA GLY A 52 7.69 -3.31 20.13
C GLY A 52 6.45 -2.52 19.70
N ARG A 53 6.68 -1.28 19.23
CA ARG A 53 5.60 -0.39 18.75
C ARG A 53 4.89 -0.96 17.52
N ASN A 54 3.62 -0.58 17.37
CA ASN A 54 2.86 -0.85 16.16
C ASN A 54 3.55 -0.15 14.98
N ALA A 55 3.94 -0.94 13.99
CA ALA A 55 4.51 -0.44 12.75
C ALA A 55 3.37 -0.15 11.75
N ILE A 56 3.65 0.69 10.77
CA ILE A 56 2.75 0.83 9.61
C ILE A 56 2.64 -0.55 8.93
N PRO A 57 1.43 -0.98 8.51
CA PRO A 57 1.24 -2.28 7.89
C PRO A 57 2.17 -2.50 6.68
N PRO A 58 2.82 -3.66 6.55
CA PRO A 58 3.76 -3.93 5.45
C PRO A 58 3.08 -3.84 4.07
N ILE A 59 1.82 -4.29 3.98
CA ILE A 59 1.02 -4.18 2.74
C ILE A 59 0.86 -2.71 2.34
N ARG A 60 0.50 -1.82 3.27
CA ARG A 60 0.37 -0.38 3.00
C ARG A 60 1.69 0.24 2.55
N MET A 61 2.80 -0.13 3.19
CA MET A 61 4.13 0.35 2.80
C MET A 61 4.51 -0.12 1.39
N PHE A 62 4.21 -1.37 1.05
CA PHE A 62 4.41 -1.88 -0.31
C PHE A 62 3.53 -1.15 -1.33
N LYS A 63 2.25 -0.92 -1.01
CA LYS A 63 1.34 -0.18 -1.89
C LYS A 63 1.84 1.24 -2.19
N TYR A 64 2.42 1.93 -1.22
CA TYR A 64 3.12 3.21 -1.50
C TYR A 64 4.27 3.02 -2.52
N LEU A 65 5.09 1.98 -2.39
CA LEU A 65 6.16 1.70 -3.36
C LEU A 65 5.59 1.34 -4.74
N LEU A 66 4.46 0.65 -4.80
CA LEU A 66 3.79 0.36 -6.07
C LEU A 66 3.27 1.65 -6.73
N LEU A 67 2.64 2.55 -5.97
CA LEU A 67 2.24 3.87 -6.47
C LEU A 67 3.45 4.65 -7.00
N LYS A 68 4.59 4.58 -6.29
CA LYS A 68 5.85 5.16 -6.75
C LYS A 68 6.26 4.62 -8.13
N ALA A 69 6.18 3.30 -8.31
CA ALA A 69 6.54 2.64 -9.57
C ALA A 69 5.57 2.98 -10.71
N ILE A 70 4.27 3.10 -10.42
CA ILE A 70 3.23 3.43 -11.42
C ILE A 70 3.34 4.88 -11.90
N TYR A 71 3.58 5.81 -10.98
CA TYR A 71 3.52 7.26 -11.28
C TYR A 71 4.89 7.94 -11.42
N ASP A 72 5.99 7.21 -11.21
CA ASP A 72 7.37 7.70 -11.27
C ASP A 72 7.62 9.01 -10.49
N VAL A 73 7.14 9.04 -9.23
CA VAL A 73 7.21 10.21 -8.34
C VAL A 73 8.23 10.04 -7.21
N SER A 74 8.72 11.16 -6.65
CA SER A 74 9.58 11.12 -5.46
C SER A 74 8.79 10.65 -4.21
N ASP A 75 9.50 10.23 -3.15
CA ASP A 75 8.83 9.81 -1.91
C ASP A 75 8.07 10.95 -1.24
N VAL A 76 8.60 12.17 -1.34
CA VAL A 76 7.98 13.37 -0.76
C VAL A 76 6.72 13.70 -1.54
N ASP A 77 6.80 13.71 -2.88
CA ASP A 77 5.66 14.04 -3.74
C ASP A 77 4.57 12.98 -3.66
N LEU A 78 4.95 11.70 -3.55
CA LEU A 78 4.01 10.59 -3.34
C LEU A 78 3.21 10.76 -2.04
N VAL A 79 3.91 11.04 -0.94
CA VAL A 79 3.27 11.25 0.36
C VAL A 79 2.40 12.50 0.34
N GLU A 80 2.89 13.60 -0.25
CA GLU A 80 2.14 14.83 -0.39
C GLU A 80 0.85 14.59 -1.20
N ARG A 81 0.96 13.92 -2.35
CA ARG A 81 -0.17 13.56 -3.19
C ARG A 81 -1.18 12.68 -2.48
N SER A 82 -0.73 11.73 -1.66
CA SER A 82 -1.62 10.88 -0.86
C SER A 82 -2.46 11.64 0.18
N LYS A 83 -2.13 12.91 0.48
CA LYS A 83 -2.96 13.74 1.39
C LYS A 83 -4.29 14.13 0.78
N TYR A 84 -4.34 14.37 -0.53
CA TYR A 84 -5.50 14.94 -1.22
C TYR A 84 -6.05 14.06 -2.35
N ASP A 85 -5.25 13.14 -2.90
CA ASP A 85 -5.71 12.22 -3.95
C ASP A 85 -6.49 11.05 -3.32
N MET A 86 -7.82 11.09 -3.46
CA MET A 86 -8.71 10.08 -2.89
C MET A 86 -8.50 8.69 -3.51
N SER A 87 -8.05 8.61 -4.76
CA SER A 87 -7.73 7.31 -5.36
C SER A 87 -6.52 6.67 -4.69
N PHE A 88 -5.54 7.47 -4.26
CA PHE A 88 -4.37 6.98 -3.52
C PHE A 88 -4.78 6.52 -2.13
N LYS A 89 -5.57 7.31 -1.40
CA LYS A 89 -6.04 6.90 -0.06
C LYS A 89 -6.89 5.64 -0.10
N TYR A 90 -7.77 5.51 -1.10
CA TYR A 90 -8.54 4.29 -1.32
C TYR A 90 -7.62 3.10 -1.55
N PHE A 91 -6.64 3.23 -2.45
CA PHE A 91 -5.68 2.17 -2.73
C PHE A 91 -4.90 1.75 -1.49
N LEU A 92 -4.48 2.71 -0.67
CA LEU A 92 -3.70 2.51 0.56
C LEU A 92 -4.50 1.98 1.75
N ASP A 93 -5.81 1.75 1.57
CA ASP A 93 -6.74 1.30 2.60
C ASP A 93 -6.70 2.25 3.82
N MET A 94 -6.92 3.53 3.54
CA MET A 94 -6.95 4.63 4.52
C MET A 94 -8.33 5.26 4.55
N ALA A 95 -8.76 5.73 5.73
CA ALA A 95 -9.95 6.57 5.79
C ALA A 95 -9.67 7.93 5.09
N PRO A 96 -10.69 8.57 4.48
CA PRO A 96 -10.51 9.87 3.81
C PRO A 96 -9.88 10.95 4.70
N GLU A 97 -10.16 10.93 6.00
CA GLU A 97 -9.65 11.85 7.02
C GLU A 97 -8.30 11.46 7.61
N ASP A 98 -7.84 10.22 7.40
CA ASP A 98 -6.63 9.71 8.04
C ASP A 98 -5.39 10.51 7.59
N PRO A 99 -4.47 10.81 8.53
CA PRO A 99 -3.18 11.39 8.20
C PRO A 99 -2.31 10.37 7.46
N VAL A 100 -1.50 10.87 6.53
CA VAL A 100 -0.54 10.06 5.76
C VAL A 100 0.74 9.82 6.55
N ILE A 101 1.51 8.84 6.11
CA ILE A 101 2.82 8.52 6.70
C ILE A 101 3.80 9.68 6.48
N ASP A 102 4.88 9.71 7.28
CA ASP A 102 6.02 10.56 6.97
C ASP A 102 6.87 9.94 5.85
N SER A 103 7.39 10.76 4.93
CA SER A 103 8.17 10.30 3.77
C SER A 103 9.45 9.54 4.17
N SER A 104 10.05 9.84 5.32
CA SER A 104 11.19 9.08 5.84
C SER A 104 10.84 7.63 6.18
N SER A 105 9.57 7.32 6.42
CA SER A 105 9.07 5.97 6.68
C SER A 105 9.32 5.04 5.49
N LEU A 106 9.14 5.53 4.26
CA LEU A 106 9.40 4.76 3.04
C LEU A 106 10.90 4.45 2.90
N THR A 107 11.74 5.44 3.18
CA THR A 107 13.20 5.26 3.20
C THR A 107 13.63 4.21 4.23
N LYS A 108 13.08 4.27 5.45
CA LYS A 108 13.35 3.28 6.51
C LYS A 108 12.87 1.90 6.11
N PHE A 109 11.68 1.79 5.52
CA PHE A 109 11.13 0.51 5.08
C PHE A 109 12.01 -0.15 4.02
N ARG A 110 12.44 0.60 2.99
CA ARG A 110 13.38 0.06 1.99
C ARG A 110 14.69 -0.39 2.62
N ARG A 111 15.32 0.44 3.45
CA ARG A 111 16.61 0.13 4.07
C ARG A 111 16.59 -1.02 5.09
N LEU A 112 15.49 -1.19 5.83
CA LEU A 112 15.43 -2.16 6.94
C LEU A 112 14.68 -3.43 6.59
N ARG A 113 13.79 -3.39 5.59
CA ARG A 113 12.90 -4.51 5.22
C ARG A 113 13.08 -4.95 3.77
N LEU A 114 13.51 -4.08 2.87
CA LEU A 114 13.77 -4.41 1.45
C LEU A 114 15.23 -4.20 1.09
N GLN A 115 16.14 -4.71 1.91
CA GLN A 115 17.59 -4.61 1.67
C GLN A 115 18.04 -5.24 0.35
N ASP A 116 17.28 -6.22 -0.11
CA ASP A 116 17.51 -6.88 -1.38
C ASP A 116 16.63 -6.21 -2.45
N VAL A 117 17.27 -5.52 -3.41
CA VAL A 117 16.60 -4.86 -4.53
C VAL A 117 15.77 -5.87 -5.33
N SER A 118 16.24 -7.12 -5.43
CA SER A 118 15.54 -8.19 -6.15
C SER A 118 14.18 -8.54 -5.54
N LEU A 119 14.01 -8.35 -4.22
CA LEU A 119 12.75 -8.65 -3.55
C LEU A 119 11.67 -7.65 -3.94
N LEU A 120 12.00 -6.35 -4.05
CA LEU A 120 11.04 -5.35 -4.48
C LEU A 120 10.58 -5.62 -5.91
N ASP A 121 11.52 -5.89 -6.80
CA ASP A 121 11.23 -6.19 -8.21
C ASP A 121 10.40 -7.47 -8.34
N MET A 122 10.70 -8.50 -7.54
CA MET A 122 9.91 -9.74 -7.49
C MET A 122 8.47 -9.48 -7.03
N LEU A 123 8.28 -8.68 -5.97
CA LEU A 123 6.94 -8.39 -5.44
C LEU A 123 6.12 -7.54 -6.42
N ILE A 124 6.75 -6.56 -7.09
CA ILE A 124 6.11 -5.79 -8.16
C ILE A 124 5.79 -6.71 -9.35
N GLY A 125 6.72 -7.58 -9.75
CA GLY A 125 6.52 -8.56 -10.81
C GLY A 125 5.32 -9.46 -10.56
N LYS A 126 5.23 -10.07 -9.36
CA LYS A 126 4.07 -10.85 -8.93
C LYS A 126 2.77 -10.03 -9.00
N THR A 127 2.81 -8.77 -8.60
CA THR A 127 1.64 -7.87 -8.66
C THR A 127 1.19 -7.63 -10.10
N VAL A 128 2.13 -7.42 -11.01
CA VAL A 128 1.87 -7.22 -12.45
C VAL A 128 1.34 -8.50 -13.09
N GLU A 129 1.92 -9.66 -12.78
CA GLU A 129 1.43 -10.96 -13.26
C GLU A 129 -0.03 -11.18 -12.86
N ILE A 130 -0.39 -10.95 -11.60
CA ILE A 130 -1.77 -11.07 -11.11
C ILE A 130 -2.69 -10.06 -11.83
N ALA A 131 -2.22 -8.83 -12.06
CA ALA A 131 -3.00 -7.81 -12.76
C ALA A 131 -3.26 -8.19 -14.24
N LEU A 132 -2.28 -8.81 -14.91
CA LEU A 132 -2.41 -9.33 -16.27
C LEU A 132 -3.37 -10.52 -16.34
N GLU A 133 -3.26 -11.47 -15.41
CA GLU A 133 -4.19 -12.61 -15.30
C GLU A 133 -5.64 -12.14 -15.15
N LYS A 134 -5.85 -11.04 -14.41
CA LYS A 134 -7.16 -10.43 -14.18
C LYS A 134 -7.58 -9.40 -15.25
N LYS A 135 -6.77 -9.20 -16.30
CA LYS A 135 -7.03 -8.29 -17.44
C LYS A 135 -7.32 -6.84 -17.03
N ILE A 136 -6.62 -6.36 -15.99
CA ILE A 136 -6.73 -4.96 -15.54
C ILE A 136 -5.87 -4.04 -16.42
N ILE A 137 -4.74 -4.57 -16.90
CA ILE A 137 -3.73 -3.93 -17.75
C ILE A 137 -3.43 -4.85 -18.93
#